data_AF-A0A6C0JCE7-F1
#
_entry.id   AF-A0A6C0JCE7-F1
#
_cell.length_a   1.000
_cell.length_b   1.000
_cell.length_c   1.000
_cell.angle_alpha   90.00
_cell.angle_beta   90.00
_cell.angle_gamma   90.00
#
_symmetry.space_group_name_H-M   'P 1'
#
loop_
_entity.id
_entity.type
_entity.pdbx_description
1 polymer ?
#
loop_
_entity_poly.entity_id
_entity_poly.type
_entity_poly.pdbx_seq_one_letter_code
_entity_poly.pdbx_strand_id
1 'polypeptide(L)'
;MSKIVGCDYECQRSKNVNSLRDVYNKELENYYNLYQKYIQYKYDTSKNRRYKMSQAESVIKPKINTSHSKLNEIINTLKTNIGNTESIINDHKMNIDNKTNLIYKRNEKINEQDKKISEGNQELLSRNRQVEFTTERTRYRRIMICILIAINLILASGLVYLIKNSK
;
A
#
# COMPACT_ATOMS: atom_id res chain seq x y z
N MET A 1 10.21 15.38 -6.95
CA MET A 1 10.21 16.11 -8.24
C MET A 1 9.85 15.12 -9.35
N SER A 2 8.56 14.96 -9.67
CA SER A 2 8.12 14.69 -11.04
C SER A 2 6.73 15.34 -11.18
N LYS A 3 6.66 16.39 -11.99
CA LYS A 3 5.37 16.84 -12.52
C LYS A 3 4.95 15.73 -13.46
N ILE A 4 3.95 14.94 -13.07
CA ILE A 4 3.22 14.12 -14.04
C ILE A 4 2.52 15.13 -14.95
N VAL A 5 3.15 15.48 -16.06
CA VAL A 5 2.52 16.24 -17.14
C VAL A 5 1.59 15.25 -17.84
N GLY A 6 0.41 15.06 -17.25
CA GLY A 6 -0.56 14.07 -17.67
C GLY A 6 -1.71 13.99 -16.67
N CYS A 7 -2.93 13.95 -17.20
CA CYS A 7 -4.18 13.76 -16.45
C CYS A 7 -4.06 12.49 -15.59
N ASP A 8 -4.21 12.62 -14.26
CA ASP A 8 -4.19 11.49 -13.33
C ASP A 8 -5.40 10.56 -13.55
N TYR A 9 -5.44 9.45 -12.80
CA TYR A 9 -6.51 8.46 -12.95
C TYR A 9 -7.91 9.05 -12.71
N GLU A 10 -8.06 9.93 -11.71
CA GLU A 10 -9.34 10.58 -11.42
C GLU A 10 -9.78 11.52 -12.55
N CYS A 11 -8.83 12.29 -13.08
CA CYS A 11 -9.03 13.15 -14.23
C CYS A 11 -9.43 12.33 -15.48
N GLN A 12 -8.77 11.20 -15.75
CA GLN A 12 -9.12 10.33 -16.88
C GLN A 12 -10.50 9.70 -16.71
N ARG A 13 -10.81 9.23 -15.51
CA ARG A 13 -12.14 8.69 -15.17
C ARG A 13 -13.24 9.74 -15.37
N SER A 14 -13.02 10.95 -14.85
CA SER A 14 -13.96 12.07 -15.01
C SER A 14 -14.19 12.41 -16.48
N LYS A 15 -13.12 12.51 -17.30
CA LYS A 15 -13.23 12.74 -18.74
C LYS A 15 -14.02 11.64 -19.46
N ASN A 16 -13.76 10.37 -19.13
CA ASN A 16 -14.45 9.25 -19.74
C ASN A 16 -15.95 9.24 -19.39
N VAL A 17 -16.29 9.50 -18.12
CA VAL A 17 -17.69 9.59 -17.66
C VAL A 17 -18.40 10.75 -18.34
N ASN A 18 -17.77 11.93 -18.43
CA ASN A 18 -18.36 13.09 -19.08
C ASN A 18 -18.57 12.84 -20.58
N SER A 19 -17.59 12.27 -21.28
CA SER A 19 -17.72 11.89 -22.70
C SER A 19 -18.89 10.94 -22.93
N LEU A 20 -19.05 9.91 -22.09
CA LEU A 20 -20.17 8.97 -22.18
C LEU A 20 -21.52 9.63 -21.91
N ARG A 21 -21.57 10.54 -20.91
CA ARG A 21 -22.76 11.33 -20.61
C ARG A 21 -23.13 12.25 -21.78
N ASP A 22 -22.16 12.88 -22.43
CA ASP A 22 -22.40 13.76 -23.56
C ASP A 22 -22.96 12.99 -24.76
N VAL A 23 -22.39 11.81 -25.07
CA VAL A 23 -22.89 10.92 -26.13
C VAL A 23 -24.32 10.47 -25.81
N TYR A 24 -24.60 10.06 -24.57
CA TYR A 24 -25.93 9.65 -24.15
C TYR A 24 -26.94 10.80 -24.28
N ASN A 25 -26.61 11.99 -23.76
CA ASN A 25 -27.49 13.16 -23.81
C ASN A 25 -27.78 13.58 -25.26
N LYS A 26 -26.77 13.52 -26.14
CA LYS A 26 -26.94 13.83 -27.57
C LYS A 26 -27.90 12.86 -28.25
N GLU A 27 -27.78 11.55 -28.01
CA GLU A 27 -28.71 10.57 -28.57
C GLU A 27 -30.10 10.67 -27.93
N LEU A 28 -30.20 11.04 -26.66
CA LEU A 28 -31.47 11.27 -25.98
C LEU A 28 -32.22 12.48 -26.57
N GLU A 29 -31.51 13.58 -26.82
CA GLU A 29 -32.09 14.75 -27.49
C GLU A 29 -32.56 14.40 -28.91
N ASN A 30 -31.74 13.67 -29.67
CA ASN A 30 -32.12 13.17 -31.00
C ASN A 30 -33.37 12.28 -30.94
N TYR A 31 -33.45 11.38 -29.96
CA TYR A 31 -34.64 10.55 -29.73
C TYR A 31 -35.88 11.40 -29.49
N TYR A 32 -35.81 12.39 -28.58
CA TYR A 32 -36.94 13.27 -28.28
C TYR A 32 -37.38 14.08 -29.50
N ASN A 33 -36.43 14.65 -30.25
CA ASN A 33 -36.72 15.41 -31.47
C ASN A 33 -37.40 14.54 -32.53
N LEU A 34 -36.92 13.32 -32.74
CA LEU A 34 -37.55 12.36 -33.65
C LEU A 34 -38.95 11.96 -33.19
N TYR A 35 -39.12 11.72 -31.90
CA TYR A 35 -40.40 11.33 -31.31
C TYR A 35 -41.45 12.44 -31.41
N GLN A 36 -41.08 13.69 -31.12
CA GLN A 36 -41.94 14.84 -31.32
C GLN A 36 -42.34 14.98 -32.79
N LYS A 37 -41.39 14.86 -33.72
CA LYS A 37 -41.67 14.91 -35.16
C LYS A 37 -42.62 13.80 -35.60
N TYR A 38 -42.46 12.59 -35.04
CA TYR A 38 -43.37 11.47 -35.30
C TYR A 38 -44.79 11.78 -34.84
N ILE A 39 -44.98 12.30 -33.61
CA ILE A 39 -46.32 12.68 -33.12
C ILE A 39 -46.93 13.74 -34.03
N GLN A 40 -46.17 14.79 -34.37
CA GLN A 40 -46.64 15.85 -35.26
C GLN A 40 -47.10 15.30 -36.61
N TYR A 41 -46.34 14.39 -37.22
CA TYR A 41 -46.67 13.83 -38.54
C TYR A 41 -47.80 12.81 -38.49
N LYS A 42 -47.88 12.03 -37.41
CA LYS A 42 -48.88 10.97 -37.22
C LYS A 42 -50.29 11.50 -36.97
N TYR A 43 -50.38 12.64 -36.28
CA TYR A 43 -51.66 13.27 -35.92
C TYR A 43 -51.91 14.58 -36.69
N ASP A 44 -51.20 14.78 -37.80
CA ASP A 44 -51.34 15.99 -38.62
C ASP A 44 -52.73 16.07 -39.29
N THR A 45 -53.37 17.23 -39.20
CA THR A 45 -54.71 17.48 -39.76
C THR A 45 -54.70 18.28 -41.08
N SER A 46 -53.52 18.57 -41.64
CA SER A 46 -53.40 19.35 -42.87
C SER A 46 -53.76 18.57 -44.13
N LYS A 47 -53.86 19.26 -45.28
CA LYS A 47 -54.15 18.66 -46.59
C LYS A 47 -53.19 17.51 -46.97
N ASN A 48 -51.97 17.51 -46.42
CA ASN A 48 -50.93 16.51 -46.69
C ASN A 48 -50.91 15.34 -45.68
N ARG A 49 -51.99 15.12 -44.91
CA ARG A 49 -52.02 14.11 -43.82
C ARG A 49 -51.57 12.72 -44.25
N ARG A 50 -52.02 12.22 -45.41
CA ARG A 50 -51.71 10.84 -45.86
C ARG A 50 -50.21 10.64 -46.08
N TYR A 51 -49.58 11.62 -46.72
CA TYR A 51 -48.13 11.63 -46.93
C TYR A 51 -47.38 11.73 -45.60
N LYS A 52 -47.76 12.65 -44.72
CA LYS A 52 -47.11 12.83 -43.40
C LYS A 52 -47.23 11.58 -42.52
N MET A 53 -48.41 10.96 -42.46
CA MET A 53 -48.61 9.70 -41.74
C MET A 53 -47.76 8.56 -42.32
N SER A 54 -47.69 8.45 -43.65
CA SER A 54 -46.82 7.47 -44.31
C SER A 54 -45.35 7.70 -43.95
N GLN A 55 -44.87 8.95 -43.97
CA GLN A 55 -43.51 9.31 -43.55
C GLN A 55 -43.26 9.01 -42.06
N ALA A 56 -44.24 9.23 -41.19
CA ALA A 56 -44.15 8.91 -39.77
C ALA A 56 -43.89 7.42 -39.54
N GLU A 57 -44.65 6.54 -40.20
CA GLU A 57 -44.52 5.09 -40.03
C GLU A 57 -43.32 4.49 -40.77
N SER A 58 -43.05 4.93 -41.99
CA SER A 58 -42.01 4.31 -42.83
C SER A 58 -40.60 4.86 -42.62
N VAL A 59 -40.46 6.10 -42.15
CA VAL A 59 -39.15 6.77 -42.02
C VAL A 59 -38.85 7.16 -40.59
N ILE A 60 -39.77 7.84 -39.91
CA ILE A 60 -39.48 8.41 -38.58
C ILE A 60 -39.48 7.34 -37.50
N LYS A 61 -40.50 6.47 -37.47
CA LYS A 61 -40.62 5.38 -36.48
C LYS A 61 -39.43 4.40 -36.50
N PRO A 62 -38.91 3.94 -37.65
CA PRO A 62 -37.69 3.15 -37.68
C PRO A 62 -36.49 3.89 -37.06
N LYS A 63 -36.32 5.20 -37.33
CA LYS A 63 -35.24 6.00 -36.73
C LYS A 63 -35.38 6.12 -35.21
N ILE A 64 -36.60 6.28 -34.69
CA ILE A 64 -36.88 6.26 -33.25
C ILE A 64 -36.46 4.92 -32.65
N ASN A 65 -36.82 3.80 -33.28
CA ASN A 65 -36.43 2.46 -32.81
C ASN A 65 -34.92 2.28 -32.81
N THR A 66 -34.22 2.74 -33.85
CA THR A 66 -32.75 2.70 -33.91
C THR A 66 -32.13 3.53 -32.79
N SER A 67 -32.61 4.76 -32.56
CA SER A 67 -32.11 5.62 -31.50
C SER A 67 -32.38 5.02 -30.11
N HIS A 68 -33.56 4.43 -29.90
CA HIS A 68 -33.89 3.70 -28.67
C HIS A 68 -32.94 2.51 -28.43
N SER A 69 -32.67 1.72 -29.47
CA SER A 69 -31.74 0.59 -29.37
C SER A 69 -30.33 1.05 -28.99
N LYS A 70 -29.84 2.14 -29.59
CA LYS A 70 -28.54 2.73 -29.24
C LYS A 70 -28.49 3.21 -27.80
N LEU A 71 -29.53 3.88 -27.32
CA LEU A 71 -29.61 4.33 -25.92
C LEU A 71 -29.53 3.13 -24.95
N ASN A 72 -30.24 2.04 -25.26
CA ASN A 72 -30.18 0.81 -24.46
C ASN A 72 -28.79 0.16 -24.51
N GLU A 73 -28.14 0.14 -25.67
CA GLU A 73 -26.78 -0.38 -25.83
C GLU A 73 -25.76 0.41 -25.00
N ILE A 74 -25.85 1.75 -25.02
CA ILE A 74 -25.02 2.64 -24.20
C ILE A 74 -25.23 2.34 -22.72
N ILE A 75 -26.49 2.24 -22.26
CA ILE A 75 -26.83 1.92 -20.86
C ILE A 75 -26.29 0.54 -20.46
N ASN A 76 -26.46 -0.47 -21.30
CA ASN A 76 -26.00 -1.83 -21.00
C ASN A 76 -24.47 -1.89 -20.93
N THR A 77 -23.78 -1.23 -21.86
CA THR A 77 -22.32 -1.12 -21.84
C THR A 77 -21.83 -0.42 -20.57
N LEU A 78 -22.50 0.67 -20.17
CA LEU A 78 -22.20 1.37 -18.91
C LEU A 78 -22.37 0.46 -17.70
N LYS A 79 -23.48 -0.28 -17.60
CA LYS A 79 -23.74 -1.22 -16.50
C LYS A 79 -22.67 -2.31 -16.43
N THR A 80 -22.33 -2.93 -17.56
CA THR A 80 -21.29 -3.95 -17.63
C THR A 80 -19.94 -3.40 -17.20
N ASN A 81 -19.56 -2.21 -17.67
CA ASN A 81 -18.31 -1.57 -17.26
C ASN A 81 -18.27 -1.24 -15.77
N ILE A 82 -19.38 -0.78 -15.19
CA ILE A 82 -19.49 -0.54 -13.75
C ILE A 82 -19.30 -1.85 -12.98
N GLY A 83 -19.99 -2.93 -13.36
CA GLY A 83 -19.86 -4.23 -12.71
C GLY A 83 -18.44 -4.80 -12.79
N ASN A 84 -17.80 -4.72 -13.96
CA ASN A 84 -16.41 -5.14 -14.14
C ASN A 84 -15.45 -4.31 -13.26
N THR A 85 -15.65 -2.99 -13.22
CA THR A 85 -14.82 -2.09 -12.40
C THR A 85 -14.99 -2.40 -10.91
N GLU A 86 -16.21 -2.63 -10.45
CA GLU A 86 -16.51 -3.00 -9.06
C GLU A 86 -15.83 -4.32 -8.68
N SER A 87 -15.85 -5.32 -9.55
CA SER A 87 -15.13 -6.59 -9.34
C SER A 87 -13.63 -6.36 -9.18
N ILE A 88 -13.01 -5.57 -10.08
CA ILE A 88 -11.58 -5.26 -10.02
C ILE A 88 -11.23 -4.51 -8.72
N ILE A 89 -12.08 -3.57 -8.30
CA ILE A 89 -11.91 -2.85 -7.03
C ILE A 89 -11.94 -3.82 -5.84
N ASN A 90 -12.88 -4.76 -5.83
CA ASN A 90 -12.99 -5.76 -4.77
C ASN A 90 -11.77 -6.69 -4.74
N ASP A 91 -11.27 -7.12 -5.90
CA ASP A 91 -10.04 -7.92 -5.99
C ASP A 91 -8.82 -7.17 -5.45
N HIS A 92 -8.67 -5.90 -5.81
CA HIS A 92 -7.62 -5.05 -5.27
C HIS A 92 -7.74 -4.85 -3.76
N LYS A 93 -8.95 -4.65 -3.24
CA LYS A 93 -9.22 -4.54 -1.81
C LYS A 93 -8.75 -5.81 -1.07
N MET A 94 -9.16 -6.99 -1.53
CA MET A 94 -8.73 -8.26 -0.93
C MET A 94 -7.21 -8.43 -0.97
N ASN A 95 -6.55 -8.05 -2.07
CA ASN A 95 -5.09 -8.14 -2.18
C ASN A 95 -4.39 -7.16 -1.21
N ILE A 96 -4.90 -5.95 -1.06
CA ILE A 96 -4.42 -4.97 -0.08
C ILE A 96 -4.57 -5.50 1.34
N ASP A 97 -5.73 -6.05 1.69
CA ASP A 97 -5.98 -6.61 3.02
C ASP A 97 -5.02 -7.78 3.33
N ASN A 98 -4.80 -8.67 2.37
CA ASN A 98 -3.86 -9.78 2.49
C ASN A 98 -2.41 -9.30 2.70
N LYS A 99 -1.97 -8.30 1.92
CA LYS A 99 -0.63 -7.71 2.06
C LYS A 99 -0.48 -6.98 3.39
N THR A 100 -1.50 -6.26 3.82
CA THR A 100 -1.54 -5.57 5.11
C THR A 100 -1.40 -6.57 6.26
N ASN A 101 -2.14 -7.67 6.23
CA ASN A 101 -2.02 -8.75 7.21
C ASN A 101 -0.62 -9.39 7.22
N LEU A 102 0.00 -9.56 6.05
CA LEU A 102 1.37 -10.05 5.96
C LEU A 102 2.37 -9.06 6.58
N ILE A 103 2.18 -7.75 6.37
CA ILE A 103 3.00 -6.71 6.99
C ILE A 103 2.88 -6.77 8.51
N TYR A 104 1.66 -6.88 9.06
CA TYR A 104 1.47 -7.01 10.50
C TYR A 104 2.21 -8.21 11.09
N LYS A 105 2.05 -9.40 10.49
CA LYS A 105 2.78 -10.61 10.92
C LYS A 105 4.30 -10.46 10.84
N ARG A 106 4.81 -9.74 9.84
CA ARG A 106 6.24 -9.47 9.72
C ARG A 106 6.72 -8.49 10.78
N ASN A 107 5.94 -7.45 11.09
CA ASN A 107 6.26 -6.50 12.15
C ASN A 107 6.27 -7.16 13.54
N GLU A 108 5.34 -8.08 13.82
CA GLU A 108 5.38 -8.88 15.06
C GLU A 108 6.69 -9.68 15.18
N LYS A 109 7.10 -10.35 14.10
CA LYS A 109 8.38 -11.08 14.08
C LYS A 109 9.59 -10.18 14.28
N ILE A 110 9.59 -8.99 13.68
CA ILE A 110 10.66 -8.01 13.87
C ILE A 110 10.73 -7.60 15.35
N ASN A 111 9.60 -7.29 15.98
CA ASN A 111 9.56 -6.94 17.39
C ASN A 111 10.07 -8.08 18.30
N GLU A 112 9.73 -9.33 17.99
CA GLU A 112 10.26 -10.49 18.70
C GLU A 112 11.78 -10.64 18.53
N GLN A 113 12.29 -10.38 17.32
CA GLN A 113 13.72 -10.41 17.03
C GLN A 113 14.46 -9.29 17.78
N ASP A 114 13.92 -8.08 17.78
CA ASP A 114 14.47 -6.93 18.49
C ASP A 114 14.54 -7.20 20.00
N LYS A 115 13.50 -7.83 20.57
CA LYS A 115 13.52 -8.24 21.98
C LYS A 115 14.65 -9.24 22.25
N LYS A 116 14.79 -10.29 21.44
CA LYS A 116 15.87 -11.28 21.57
C LYS A 116 17.26 -10.67 21.43
N ILE A 117 17.43 -9.71 20.51
CA ILE A 117 18.69 -8.97 20.34
C ILE A 117 19.00 -8.16 21.59
N SER A 118 18.00 -7.46 22.14
CA SER A 118 18.16 -6.68 23.38
C SER A 118 18.55 -7.57 24.56
N GLU A 119 17.87 -8.71 24.74
CA GLU A 119 18.19 -9.70 25.79
C GLU A 119 19.62 -10.25 25.62
N GLY A 120 19.99 -10.65 24.39
CA GLY A 120 21.34 -11.13 24.08
C GLY A 120 22.42 -10.07 24.33
N ASN A 121 22.17 -8.80 24.01
CA ASN A 121 23.09 -7.71 24.29
C ASN A 121 23.29 -7.50 25.80
N GLN A 122 22.23 -7.57 26.60
CA GLN A 122 22.33 -7.50 28.06
C GLN A 122 23.15 -8.66 28.63
N GLU A 123 22.95 -9.87 28.11
CA GLU A 123 23.72 -11.03 28.51
C GLU A 123 25.21 -10.88 28.17
N LEU A 124 25.53 -10.43 26.96
CA LEU A 124 26.90 -10.16 26.53
C LEU A 124 27.58 -9.10 27.42
N LEU A 125 26.88 -8.01 27.74
CA LEU A 125 27.40 -7.00 28.67
C LEU A 125 27.68 -7.58 30.06
N SER A 126 26.78 -8.42 30.57
CA SER A 126 26.97 -9.12 31.85
C SER A 126 28.19 -10.04 31.81
N ARG A 127 28.32 -10.88 30.77
CA ARG A 127 29.46 -11.79 30.59
C ARG A 127 30.77 -11.02 30.45
N ASN A 128 30.80 -9.93 29.68
CA ASN A 128 31.98 -9.08 29.53
C ASN A 128 32.43 -8.51 30.87
N ARG A 129 31.50 -8.02 31.70
CA ARG A 129 31.82 -7.56 33.07
C ARG A 129 32.39 -8.68 33.93
N GLN A 130 31.84 -9.89 33.87
CA GLN A 130 32.36 -11.03 34.63
C GLN A 130 33.79 -11.40 34.20
N VAL A 131 34.07 -11.38 32.90
CA VAL A 131 35.42 -11.60 32.36
C VAL A 131 36.38 -10.51 32.83
N GLU A 132 35.96 -9.24 32.80
CA GLU A 132 36.74 -8.11 33.29
C GLU A 132 37.09 -8.27 34.78
N PHE A 133 36.09 -8.52 35.64
CA PHE A 133 36.32 -8.79 37.07
C PHE A 133 37.26 -9.98 37.32
N THR A 134 37.11 -11.05 36.54
CA THR A 134 37.99 -12.22 36.66
C THR A 134 39.42 -11.90 36.26
N THR A 135 39.59 -11.11 35.20
CA THR A 135 40.89 -10.64 34.70
C THR A 135 41.56 -9.74 35.72
N GLU A 136 40.84 -8.77 36.28
CA GLU A 136 41.32 -7.90 37.35
C GLU A 136 41.74 -8.68 38.59
N ARG A 137 40.88 -9.57 39.10
CA ARG A 137 41.18 -10.41 40.26
C ARG A 137 42.44 -11.26 40.05
N THR A 138 42.61 -11.79 38.84
CA THR A 138 43.80 -12.56 38.47
C THR A 138 45.05 -11.68 38.46
N ARG A 139 44.95 -10.46 37.90
CA ARG A 139 46.04 -9.47 37.91
C ARG A 139 46.45 -9.09 39.33
N TYR A 140 45.49 -8.77 40.21
CA TYR A 140 45.76 -8.47 41.62
C TYR A 140 46.44 -9.63 42.35
N ARG A 141 45.97 -10.88 42.15
CA ARG A 141 46.61 -12.07 42.73
C ARG A 141 48.06 -12.22 42.27
N ARG A 142 48.35 -12.02 40.98
CA ARG A 142 49.73 -12.08 40.47
C ARG A 142 50.62 -11.02 41.12
N ILE A 143 50.15 -9.77 41.19
CA ILE A 143 50.88 -8.68 41.83
C ILE A 143 51.13 -8.97 43.31
N MET A 144 50.13 -9.46 44.04
CA MET A 144 50.26 -9.84 45.46
C MET A 144 51.31 -10.93 45.66
N ILE A 145 51.32 -11.97 44.81
CA ILE A 145 52.33 -13.03 44.86
C ILE A 145 53.74 -12.44 44.63
N CYS A 146 53.91 -11.55 43.63
CA CYS A 146 55.18 -10.88 43.40
C CYS A 146 55.64 -10.05 44.62
N ILE A 147 54.73 -9.31 45.27
CA ILE A 147 55.03 -8.52 46.47
C ILE A 147 55.46 -9.43 47.63
N LEU A 148 54.75 -10.53 47.88
CA LEU A 148 55.09 -11.48 48.94
C LEU A 148 56.47 -12.11 48.71
N ILE A 149 56.80 -12.47 47.47
CA ILE A 149 58.13 -12.97 47.10
C ILE A 149 59.19 -11.90 47.39
N ALA A 150 58.96 -10.64 47.00
CA ALA A 150 59.90 -9.55 47.25
C ALA A 150 60.13 -9.32 48.75
N ILE A 151 59.06 -9.29 49.57
CA ILE A 151 59.17 -9.13 51.03
C ILE A 151 59.96 -10.30 51.64
N ASN A 152 59.67 -11.54 51.24
CA ASN A 152 60.38 -12.72 51.74
C ASN A 152 61.87 -12.69 51.39
N LEU A 153 62.23 -12.24 50.18
CA LEU A 153 63.63 -12.05 49.78
C LEU A 153 64.33 -10.99 50.65
N ILE A 154 63.68 -9.84 50.90
CA ILE A 154 64.20 -8.78 51.76
C ILE A 154 64.42 -9.30 53.19
N LEU A 155 63.44 -10.01 53.76
CA LEU A 155 63.55 -10.60 55.10
C LEU A 155 64.67 -11.63 55.20
N ALA A 156 64.79 -12.52 54.20
CA ALA A 156 65.87 -13.50 54.15
C ALA A 156 67.25 -12.84 54.07
N SER A 157 67.42 -11.83 53.21
CA SER A 157 68.66 -11.05 53.13
C SER A 157 68.98 -10.32 54.44
N GLY A 158 67.96 -9.74 55.10
CA GLY A 158 68.10 -9.09 56.41
C GLY A 158 68.52 -10.06 57.51
N LEU A 159 67.93 -11.26 57.56
CA LEU A 159 68.32 -12.31 58.51
C LEU A 159 69.74 -12.80 58.28
N VAL A 160 70.15 -13.02 57.03
CA VAL A 160 71.53 -13.39 56.69
C VAL A 160 72.52 -12.31 57.13
N TYR A 161 72.18 -11.03 56.92
CA TYR A 161 72.99 -9.91 57.38
C TYR A 161 73.12 -9.87 58.90
N LEU A 162 72.02 -10.04 59.63
CA LEU A 162 72.03 -10.08 61.10
C LEU A 162 72.84 -11.26 61.65
N ILE A 163 72.69 -12.46 61.06
CA ILE A 163 73.47 -13.64 61.46
C ILE A 163 74.97 -13.41 61.21
N LYS A 164 75.33 -12.75 60.12
CA LYS A 164 76.73 -12.43 59.79
C LYS A 164 77.34 -11.39 60.75
N ASN A 165 76.56 -10.41 61.20
CA ASN A 165 77.01 -9.39 62.17
C ASN A 165 76.91 -9.84 63.64
N SER A 166 76.25 -10.97 63.92
CA SER A 166 76.11 -11.56 65.25
C SER A 166 77.22 -12.58 65.58
N LYS A 167 78.17 -12.79 64.67
CA LYS A 167 79.42 -13.53 64.88
C LYS A 167 80.59 -12.58 64.90
#